data_AF-A0A4Y9TAE0-F1
#
_entry.id   AF-A0A4Y9TAE0-F1
#
_cell.length_a   1.000
_cell.length_b   1.000
_cell.length_c   1.000
_cell.angle_alpha   90.00
_cell.angle_beta   90.00
_cell.angle_gamma   90.00
#
_symmetry.space_group_name_H-M   'P 1'
#
loop_
_entity.id
_entity.type
_entity.pdbx_description
1 polymer ?
#
loop_
_entity_poly.entity_id
_entity_poly.type
_entity_poly.pdbx_seq_one_letter_code
_entity_poly.pdbx_strand_id
1 'polypeptide(L)'
;MKNDKLTTDEYDALEQIRSGARHIKVNACVGRNAKKLAGLKLIQFGRDGKLALTEQGGEVLFLRRCVQALQALAADPGAPVEPDVAQFLGRKAHIVPRTEGGFAITGKGQESLADIAAQEGRRPG
;
A
#
# COMPACT_ATOMS: atom_id res chain seq x y z
N MET A 1 -2.92 -0.36 -19.46
CA MET A 1 -2.77 -1.50 -18.54
C MET A 1 -4.10 -1.77 -17.84
N LYS A 2 -4.53 -3.03 -17.75
CA LYS A 2 -5.74 -3.43 -17.02
C LYS A 2 -5.49 -3.17 -15.52
N ASN A 3 -6.23 -2.22 -14.95
CA ASN A 3 -6.15 -1.83 -13.55
C ASN A 3 -6.92 -2.89 -12.73
N ASP A 4 -6.38 -4.10 -12.60
CA ASP A 4 -6.91 -5.11 -11.68
C ASP A 4 -6.65 -4.57 -10.27
N LYS A 5 -7.55 -3.68 -9.80
CA LYS A 5 -7.45 -3.02 -8.51
C LYS A 5 -7.69 -4.07 -7.43
N LEU A 6 -6.64 -4.42 -6.71
CA LEU A 6 -6.72 -5.31 -5.56
C LEU A 6 -7.68 -4.76 -4.51
N THR A 7 -8.35 -5.67 -3.81
CA THR A 7 -9.17 -5.40 -2.64
C THR A 7 -8.31 -5.20 -1.40
N THR A 8 -8.89 -4.63 -0.35
CA THR A 8 -8.18 -4.40 0.93
C THR A 8 -7.57 -5.69 1.48
N ASP A 9 -8.31 -6.81 1.42
CA ASP A 9 -7.85 -8.12 1.90
C ASP A 9 -6.65 -8.65 1.07
N GLU A 10 -6.63 -8.37 -0.24
CA GLU A 10 -5.50 -8.72 -1.10
C GLU A 10 -4.25 -7.87 -0.82
N TYR A 11 -4.40 -6.57 -0.54
CA TYR A 11 -3.29 -5.73 -0.09
C TYR A 11 -2.75 -6.18 1.27
N ASP A 12 -3.64 -6.54 2.20
CA ASP A 12 -3.27 -7.04 3.53
C ASP A 12 -2.49 -8.35 3.42
N ALA A 13 -2.94 -9.26 2.54
CA ALA A 13 -2.21 -10.48 2.22
C ALA A 13 -0.80 -10.20 1.65
N LEU A 14 -0.65 -9.21 0.75
CA LEU A 14 0.68 -8.82 0.24
C LEU A 14 1.60 -8.29 1.35
N GLU A 15 1.06 -7.49 2.28
CA GLU A 15 1.84 -6.95 3.39
C GLU A 15 2.27 -8.04 4.37
N GLN A 16 1.38 -8.99 4.64
CA GLN A 16 1.68 -10.17 5.45
C GLN A 16 2.80 -11.02 4.85
N ILE A 17 2.79 -11.21 3.52
CA ILE A 17 3.87 -11.90 2.80
C ILE A 17 5.18 -11.13 2.90
N ARG A 18 5.16 -9.78 2.77
CA ARG A 18 6.35 -8.94 2.97
C ARG A 18 6.93 -9.08 4.37
N SER A 19 6.07 -9.09 5.38
CA SER A 19 6.43 -9.16 6.79
C SER A 19 6.94 -10.55 7.20
N GLY A 20 6.68 -11.58 6.38
CA GLY A 20 7.09 -12.96 6.66
C GLY A 20 6.38 -13.56 7.89
N ALA A 21 5.19 -13.05 8.21
CA ALA A 21 4.51 -13.32 9.48
C ALA A 21 4.09 -14.80 9.62
N ARG A 22 4.50 -15.43 10.72
CA ARG A 22 4.24 -16.85 11.05
C ARG A 22 2.87 -17.13 11.71
N HIS A 23 1.91 -16.20 11.66
CA HIS A 23 0.64 -16.35 12.39
C HIS A 23 -0.39 -17.23 11.66
N ILE A 24 -1.17 -18.01 12.41
CA ILE A 24 -2.16 -18.98 11.86
C ILE A 24 -3.31 -18.27 11.11
N LYS A 25 -3.79 -17.12 11.60
CA LYS A 25 -4.81 -16.30 10.87
C LYS A 25 -4.26 -15.74 9.56
N VAL A 26 -2.96 -15.41 9.52
CA VAL A 26 -2.26 -14.87 8.35
C VAL A 26 -2.22 -15.91 7.22
N ASN A 27 -1.95 -17.17 7.55
CA ASN A 27 -2.01 -18.26 6.57
C ASN A 27 -3.40 -18.46 5.92
N ALA A 28 -4.50 -18.09 6.59
CA ALA A 28 -5.85 -18.25 6.03
C ALA A 28 -6.25 -17.12 5.06
N CYS A 29 -5.88 -15.87 5.33
CA CYS A 29 -6.07 -14.74 4.41
C CYS A 29 -5.09 -14.86 3.23
N VAL A 30 -3.80 -15.05 3.52
CA VAL A 30 -2.76 -15.27 2.50
C VAL A 30 -3.07 -16.51 1.69
N GLY A 31 -3.45 -17.65 2.28
CA GLY A 31 -3.72 -18.88 1.54
C GLY A 31 -4.86 -18.75 0.52
N ARG A 32 -5.93 -18.00 0.86
CA ARG A 32 -7.05 -17.74 -0.05
C ARG A 32 -6.67 -16.81 -1.20
N ASN A 33 -5.91 -15.76 -0.90
CA ASN A 33 -5.49 -14.78 -1.91
C ASN A 33 -4.23 -15.18 -2.68
N ALA A 34 -3.39 -16.08 -2.16
CA ALA A 34 -2.10 -16.43 -2.73
C ALA A 34 -2.25 -16.98 -4.15
N LYS A 35 -3.26 -17.81 -4.41
CA LYS A 35 -3.53 -18.33 -5.76
C LYS A 35 -3.87 -17.20 -6.74
N LYS A 36 -4.65 -16.20 -6.30
CA LYS A 36 -5.04 -15.05 -7.12
C LYS A 36 -3.86 -14.08 -7.33
N LEU A 37 -3.17 -13.71 -6.26
CA LEU A 37 -1.99 -12.86 -6.29
C LEU A 37 -0.85 -13.47 -7.12
N ALA A 38 -0.66 -14.79 -7.06
CA ALA A 38 0.30 -15.50 -7.91
C ALA A 38 -0.13 -15.47 -9.39
N GLY A 39 -1.43 -15.63 -9.68
CA GLY A 39 -1.98 -15.46 -11.03
C GLY A 39 -1.80 -14.05 -11.58
N LEU A 40 -1.82 -13.04 -10.71
CA LEU A 40 -1.53 -11.64 -11.03
C LEU A 40 -0.02 -11.32 -11.07
N LYS A 41 0.85 -12.30 -10.81
CA LYS A 41 2.31 -12.14 -10.74
C LYS A 41 2.78 -11.12 -9.70
N LEU A 42 2.00 -10.92 -8.63
CA LEU A 42 2.36 -10.03 -7.52
C LEU A 42 3.20 -10.75 -6.46
N ILE A 43 3.08 -12.07 -6.39
CA ILE A 43 3.84 -12.93 -5.49
C ILE A 43 4.41 -14.10 -6.26
N GLN A 44 5.49 -14.67 -5.74
CA GLN A 44 6.17 -15.83 -6.28
C GLN A 44 6.50 -16.83 -5.18
N PHE A 45 6.50 -18.11 -5.53
CA PHE A 45 6.97 -19.17 -4.63
C PHE A 45 8.49 -19.29 -4.78
N GLY A 46 9.22 -18.96 -3.73
CA GLY A 46 10.66 -19.17 -3.65
C GLY A 46 11.00 -20.66 -3.57
N ARG A 47 12.24 -21.00 -3.90
CA ARG A 47 12.76 -22.38 -3.83
C ARG A 47 12.71 -23.00 -2.43
N ASP A 48 12.65 -22.16 -1.40
CA ASP A 48 12.51 -22.56 0.01
C ASP A 48 11.05 -22.91 0.40
N GLY A 49 10.11 -22.91 -0.54
CA GLY A 49 8.68 -23.12 -0.29
C GLY A 49 7.97 -21.90 0.31
N LYS A 50 8.67 -20.77 0.46
CA LYS A 50 8.15 -19.51 1.00
C LYS A 50 7.59 -18.62 -0.10
N LEU A 51 6.50 -17.92 0.21
CA LEU A 51 5.98 -16.84 -0.63
C LEU A 51 6.88 -15.60 -0.50
N ALA A 52 7.22 -15.00 -1.64
CA ALA A 52 7.95 -13.75 -1.73
C ALA A 52 7.20 -12.79 -2.67
N LEU A 53 7.35 -11.48 -2.43
CA LEU A 53 6.83 -10.46 -3.35
C LEU A 53 7.68 -10.39 -4.61
N THR A 54 7.03 -10.19 -5.75
CA THR A 54 7.70 -9.80 -6.99
C THR A 54 7.93 -8.29 -7.01
N GLU A 55 8.70 -7.77 -7.97
CA GLU A 55 8.82 -6.32 -8.17
C GLU A 55 7.45 -5.65 -8.33
N GLN A 56 6.59 -6.23 -9.17
CA GLN A 56 5.24 -5.72 -9.38
C GLN A 56 4.41 -5.72 -8.08
N GLY A 57 4.52 -6.76 -7.25
CA GLY A 57 3.87 -6.81 -5.94
C GLY A 57 4.39 -5.73 -5.00
N GLY A 58 5.70 -5.49 -5.03
CA GLY A 58 6.36 -4.42 -4.28
C GLY A 58 5.87 -3.04 -4.69
N GLU A 59 5.79 -2.76 -6.00
CA GLU A 59 5.29 -1.49 -6.54
C GLU A 59 3.84 -1.23 -6.14
N VAL A 60 2.98 -2.23 -6.29
CA VAL A 60 1.56 -2.13 -5.94
C VAL A 60 1.38 -1.86 -4.44
N LEU A 61 2.14 -2.57 -3.60
CA LEU A 61 2.10 -2.37 -2.17
C LEU A 61 2.69 -1.01 -1.76
N PHE A 62 3.74 -0.55 -2.44
CA PHE A 62 4.32 0.78 -2.24
C PHE A 62 3.30 1.89 -2.54
N LEU A 63 2.55 1.77 -3.64
CA LEU A 63 1.47 2.70 -3.96
C LEU A 63 0.39 2.71 -2.89
N ARG A 64 -0.03 1.56 -2.37
CA ARG A 64 -0.99 1.47 -1.26
C ARG A 64 -0.48 2.18 -0.01
N ARG A 65 0.79 1.97 0.34
CA ARG A 65 1.46 2.64 1.47
C ARG A 65 1.53 4.15 1.28
N CYS A 66 1.74 4.64 0.06
CA CYS A 66 1.68 6.08 -0.23
C CYS A 66 0.29 6.65 0.07
N VAL A 67 -0.78 5.95 -0.31
CA VAL A 67 -2.15 6.36 0.01
C VAL A 67 -2.40 6.34 1.52
N GLN A 68 -2.03 5.26 2.20
CA GLN A 68 -2.22 5.14 3.65
C GLN A 68 -1.43 6.20 4.41
N ALA A 69 -0.20 6.51 3.98
CA ALA A 69 0.60 7.59 4.54
C ALA A 69 -0.07 8.96 4.33
N LEU A 70 -0.62 9.24 3.15
CA LEU A 70 -1.39 10.46 2.92
C LEU A 70 -2.66 10.53 3.79
N GLN A 71 -3.40 9.43 3.94
CA GLN A 71 -4.57 9.38 4.83
C GLN A 71 -4.16 9.60 6.29
N ALA A 72 -3.07 8.96 6.74
CA ALA A 72 -2.54 9.12 8.08
C ALA A 72 -2.07 10.55 8.32
N LEU A 73 -1.31 11.15 7.40
CA LEU A 73 -0.87 12.55 7.48
C LEU A 73 -2.04 13.55 7.45
N ALA A 74 -3.16 13.18 6.83
CA ALA A 74 -4.36 14.02 6.77
C ALA A 74 -5.07 14.05 8.13
N ALA A 75 -5.07 12.93 8.83
CA ALA A 75 -5.63 12.80 10.16
C ALA A 75 -4.67 13.32 11.25
N ASP A 76 -3.39 12.98 11.13
CA ASP A 76 -2.32 13.36 12.04
C ASP A 76 -1.05 13.71 11.24
N PRO A 77 -0.65 15.00 11.17
CA PRO A 77 0.56 15.40 10.45
C PRO A 77 1.87 14.91 11.08
N GLY A 78 1.81 14.41 12.32
CA GLY A 78 2.92 13.73 13.00
C GLY A 78 3.02 12.23 12.70
N ALA A 79 2.13 11.69 11.85
CA ALA A 79 2.08 10.26 11.58
C ALA A 79 3.43 9.73 11.04
N PRO A 80 3.87 8.54 11.49
CA PRO A 80 5.09 7.94 10.99
C PRO A 80 4.93 7.57 9.52
N VAL A 81 5.79 8.13 8.67
CA VAL A 81 5.85 7.81 7.24
C VAL A 81 7.23 7.28 6.92
N GLU A 82 7.28 6.17 6.18
CA GLU A 82 8.54 5.60 5.73
C GLU A 82 9.33 6.55 4.82
N PRO A 83 10.66 6.56 4.90
CA PRO A 83 11.50 7.51 4.16
C PRO A 83 11.31 7.42 2.65
N ASP A 84 11.20 6.22 2.08
CA ASP A 84 10.96 6.02 0.65
C ASP A 84 9.60 6.57 0.20
N VAL A 85 8.56 6.36 1.03
CA VAL A 85 7.20 6.88 0.78
C VAL A 85 7.19 8.39 0.87
N ALA A 86 7.80 8.96 1.90
CA ALA A 86 7.92 10.40 2.09
C ALA A 86 8.67 11.06 0.93
N GLN A 87 9.76 10.44 0.47
CA GLN A 87 10.54 10.94 -0.66
C GLN A 87 9.73 10.91 -1.97
N PHE A 88 8.98 9.84 -2.22
CA PHE A 88 8.12 9.74 -3.40
C PHE A 88 6.98 10.77 -3.39
N LEU A 89 6.28 10.91 -2.26
CA LEU A 89 5.21 11.88 -2.08
C LEU A 89 5.72 13.33 -2.17
N GLY A 90 6.89 13.61 -1.59
CA GLY A 90 7.55 14.91 -1.67
C GLY A 90 7.98 15.25 -3.10
N ARG A 91 8.50 14.27 -3.85
CA ARG A 91 8.89 14.44 -5.25
C ARG A 91 7.71 14.77 -6.16
N LYS A 92 6.52 14.25 -5.87
CA LYS A 92 5.28 14.62 -6.57
C LYS A 92 4.60 15.85 -5.98
N ALA A 93 5.25 16.57 -5.06
CA ALA A 93 4.69 17.73 -4.35
C ALA A 93 3.33 17.45 -3.69
N HIS A 94 3.11 16.24 -3.16
CA HIS A 94 1.89 15.91 -2.41
C HIS A 94 2.04 16.29 -0.94
N ILE A 95 3.24 16.18 -0.39
CA ILE A 95 3.57 16.55 0.99
C ILE A 95 4.76 17.51 1.02
N VAL A 96 4.84 18.29 2.09
CA VAL A 96 5.99 19.15 2.40
C VAL A 96 6.47 18.89 3.83
N PRO A 97 7.79 18.88 4.09
CA PRO A 97 8.32 18.71 5.43
C PRO A 97 7.92 19.89 6.33
N ARG A 98 7.58 19.62 7.58
CA ARG A 98 7.30 20.65 8.59
C ARG A 98 8.51 20.91 9.47
N THR A 99 8.62 22.13 9.97
CA THR A 99 9.67 22.57 10.89
C THR A 99 9.60 21.87 12.25
N GLU A 100 8.39 21.54 12.70
CA GLU A 100 8.11 20.86 13.98
C GLU A 100 8.30 19.33 13.91
N GLY A 101 8.74 18.81 12.76
CA GLY A 101 8.77 17.38 12.46
C GLY A 101 7.48 16.90 11.78
N GLY A 102 7.59 15.81 11.01
CA GLY A 102 6.49 15.28 10.21
C GLY A 102 6.28 16.01 8.88
N PHE A 103 5.10 15.83 8.29
CA PHE A 103 4.79 16.31 6.95
C PHE A 103 3.41 17.00 6.89
N ALA A 104 3.31 18.09 6.12
CA ALA A 104 2.03 18.71 5.77
C ALA A 104 1.59 18.24 4.39
N ILE A 105 0.31 17.91 4.24
CA ILE A 105 -0.27 17.63 2.92
C ILE A 105 -0.52 18.96 2.21
N THR A 106 -0.08 19.05 0.97
CA THR A 106 -0.32 20.20 0.09
C THR A 106 -1.72 20.13 -0.54
N GLY A 107 -2.17 21.22 -1.20
CA GLY A 107 -3.41 21.20 -1.98
C GLY A 107 -3.49 20.03 -2.97
N LYS A 108 -2.40 19.76 -3.70
CA LYS A 108 -2.30 18.62 -4.63
C LYS A 108 -2.46 17.27 -3.94
N GLY A 109 -1.89 17.12 -2.75
CA GLY A 109 -2.02 15.91 -1.95
C GLY A 109 -3.46 15.70 -1.47
N GLN A 110 -4.14 16.77 -1.06
CA GLN A 110 -5.56 16.75 -0.66
C GLN A 110 -6.49 16.40 -1.85
N GLU A 111 -6.25 16.99 -3.02
CA GLU A 111 -7.00 16.67 -4.24
C GLU A 111 -6.82 15.20 -4.65
N SER A 112 -5.58 14.71 -4.60
CA SER A 112 -5.28 13.31 -4.90
C SER A 112 -5.95 12.38 -3.89
N LEU A 113 -5.94 12.74 -2.60
CA LEU A 113 -6.61 11.98 -1.54
C LEU A 113 -8.12 11.91 -1.77
N ALA A 114 -8.73 13.02 -2.16
CA ALA A 114 -10.16 13.09 -2.48
C ALA A 114 -10.52 12.24 -3.71
N ASP A 115 -9.70 12.24 -4.76
CA ASP A 115 -9.87 11.37 -5.93
C ASP A 115 -9.78 9.88 -5.53
N ILE A 116 -8.77 9.51 -4.73
CA ILE A 116 -8.61 8.14 -4.24
C ILE A 116 -9.81 7.72 -3.39
N ALA A 117 -10.27 8.58 -2.47
CA ALA A 117 -11.44 8.32 -1.65
C ALA A 117 -12.71 8.14 -2.50
N ALA A 118 -12.88 8.97 -3.54
CA ALA A 118 -14.00 8.86 -4.48
C ALA A 118 -13.93 7.57 -5.32
N GLN A 119 -12.73 7.07 -5.61
CA GLN A 119 -12.55 5.78 -6.29
C GLN A 119 -12.81 4.59 -5.35
N GLU A 120 -12.38 4.67 -4.07
CA GLU A 120 -12.61 3.61 -3.08
C GLU A 120 -14.08 3.50 -2.64
N GLY A 121 -14.81 4.63 -2.57
CA GLY A 121 -16.23 4.68 -2.24
C GLY A 121 -17.17 4.26 -3.38
N ARG A 122 -16.68 4.20 -4.62
CA ARG A 122 -17.46 3.74 -5.79
C ARG A 122 -17.44 2.21 -5.97
N ARG A 123 -16.98 1.47 -4.96
CA ARG A 123 -17.02 0.00 -4.95
C ARG A 123 -18.41 -0.47 -4.50
N PRO A 124 -19.25 -1.06 -5.38
CA PRO A 124 -20.30 -1.93 -4.90
C PRO A 124 -19.63 -3.12 -4.21
N GLY A 125 -19.97 -3.34 -2.94
CA GLY A 125 -19.51 -4.47 -2.14
C GLY A 125 -20.03 -5.80 -2.67
#